data_AF-A0A0F8T2B6-F1
#
_entry.id   AF-A0A0F8T2B6-F1
#
_cell.length_a   1.000
_cell.length_b   1.000
_cell.length_c   1.000
_cell.angle_alpha   90.00
_cell.angle_beta   90.00
_cell.angle_gamma   90.00
#
_symmetry.space_group_name_H-M   'P 1'
#
loop_
_entity.id
_entity.type
_entity.pdbx_description
1 polymer ?
#
loop_
_entity_poly.entity_id
_entity_poly.type
_entity_poly.pdbx_seq_one_letter_code
_entity_poly.pdbx_strand_id
1 'polypeptide(L)'
;MVPVTTGALDFGTVLSLRFFAMLFAFQLLVVTTKPSDLMKALMEIHVPVDYVLMFVIALRFIPSLQVEGQRIHEAQLARGYNPGKGVRGKIRSLKPVLIPLVANSLGRTQVLGLTMDMRGYRSRQSTEKHKRLSWNRTDVAAVGFVTLMGIGVLVTGIM
;
A
#
# COMPACT_ATOMS: atom_id res chain seq x y z
N MET A 1 -20.24 39.27 -14.64
CA MET A 1 -18.92 39.22 -13.98
C MET A 1 -19.15 38.72 -12.57
N VAL A 2 -18.52 37.60 -12.18
CA VAL A 2 -18.69 37.03 -10.84
C VAL A 2 -18.06 38.00 -9.82
N PRO A 3 -18.81 38.52 -8.83
CA PRO A 3 -18.23 39.43 -7.84
C PRO A 3 -17.30 38.64 -6.92
N VAL A 4 -16.02 39.00 -6.92
CA VAL A 4 -15.03 38.45 -5.99
C VAL A 4 -15.15 39.21 -4.68
N THR A 5 -15.92 38.65 -3.75
CA THR A 5 -16.02 39.16 -2.38
C THR A 5 -14.72 38.87 -1.64
N THR A 6 -14.19 39.80 -0.86
CA THR A 6 -12.96 39.63 -0.05
C THR A 6 -13.03 38.40 0.85
N GLY A 7 -14.20 38.10 1.41
CA GLY A 7 -14.44 36.86 2.16
C GLY A 7 -14.22 35.58 1.35
N ALA A 8 -14.52 35.56 0.04
CA ALA A 8 -14.24 34.40 -0.81
C ALA A 8 -12.73 34.15 -1.00
N LEU A 9 -11.91 35.20 -0.93
CA LEU A 9 -10.46 35.11 -1.01
C LEU A 9 -9.87 34.50 0.28
N ASP A 10 -10.34 34.94 1.45
CA ASP A 10 -9.91 34.41 2.75
C ASP A 10 -10.35 32.96 2.94
N PHE A 11 -11.61 32.64 2.61
CA PHE A 11 -12.08 31.24 2.65
C PHE A 11 -11.32 30.34 1.66
N GLY A 12 -11.00 30.83 0.45
CA GLY A 12 -10.23 30.08 -0.54
C GLY A 12 -8.80 29.79 -0.09
N THR A 13 -8.12 30.77 0.51
CA THR A 13 -6.75 30.61 1.04
C THR A 13 -6.70 29.66 2.23
N VAL A 14 -7.64 29.74 3.17
CA VAL A 14 -7.73 28.80 4.30
C VAL A 14 -8.02 27.38 3.82
N LEU A 15 -8.97 27.20 2.88
CA LEU A 15 -9.33 25.87 2.39
C LEU A 15 -8.18 25.21 1.60
N SER A 16 -7.50 25.97 0.74
CA SER A 16 -6.34 25.48 -0.01
C SER A 16 -5.18 25.10 0.92
N LEU A 17 -4.88 25.91 1.93
CA LEU A 17 -3.88 25.58 2.95
C LEU A 17 -4.25 24.33 3.74
N ARG A 18 -5.53 24.15 4.06
CA ARG A 18 -6.05 22.96 4.76
C ARG A 18 -5.87 21.68 3.92
N PHE A 19 -6.22 21.72 2.64
CA PHE A 19 -5.98 20.58 1.74
C PHE A 19 -4.48 20.30 1.60
N PHE A 20 -3.66 21.34 1.46
CA PHE A 20 -2.21 21.19 1.38
C PHE A 20 -1.65 20.51 2.64
N ALA A 21 -2.07 20.95 3.84
CA ALA A 21 -1.64 20.37 5.11
C ALA A 21 -2.06 18.88 5.24
N MET A 22 -3.31 18.53 4.89
CA MET A 22 -3.77 17.14 4.91
C MET A 22 -2.98 16.26 3.93
N LEU A 23 -2.80 16.71 2.70
CA LEU A 23 -2.05 15.98 1.68
C LEU A 23 -0.58 15.81 2.08
N PHE A 24 0.04 16.85 2.64
CA PHE A 24 1.43 16.81 3.09
C PHE A 24 1.62 15.83 4.25
N ALA A 25 0.71 15.84 5.24
CA ALA A 25 0.73 14.88 6.35
C ALA A 25 0.57 13.43 5.85
N PHE A 26 -0.36 13.18 4.92
CA PHE A 26 -0.54 11.87 4.32
C PHE A 26 0.70 11.43 3.52
N GLN A 27 1.29 12.32 2.73
CA GLN A 27 2.49 12.02 1.95
C GLN A 27 3.69 11.69 2.83
N LEU A 28 3.87 12.41 3.95
CA LEU A 28 4.89 12.09 4.94
C LEU A 28 4.70 10.68 5.51
N LEU A 29 3.46 10.29 5.80
CA LEU A 29 3.14 8.93 6.26
C LEU A 29 3.52 7.89 5.20
N VAL A 30 3.14 8.11 3.94
CA VAL A 30 3.44 7.18 2.83
C VAL A 30 4.94 7.03 2.59
N VAL A 31 5.71 8.12 2.64
CA VAL A 31 7.16 8.09 2.41
C VAL A 31 7.92 7.48 3.58
N THR A 32 7.48 7.73 4.82
CA THR A 32 8.21 7.30 6.02
C THR A 32 7.86 5.85 6.41
N THR A 33 6.66 5.38 6.08
CA THR A 33 6.17 4.06 6.51
C THR A 33 6.47 3.00 5.46
N LYS A 34 7.36 2.05 5.79
CA LYS A 34 7.58 0.87 4.94
C LYS A 34 6.38 -0.09 5.06
N PRO A 35 5.97 -0.76 3.97
CA PRO A 35 4.90 -1.76 4.03
C PRO A 35 5.15 -2.87 5.06
N SER A 36 6.43 -3.23 5.27
CA SER A 36 6.85 -4.22 6.27
C SER A 36 6.60 -3.78 7.72
N ASP A 37 6.59 -2.49 8.00
CA ASP A 37 6.38 -1.96 9.34
C ASP A 37 4.88 -1.82 9.64
N LEU A 38 4.08 -1.49 8.61
CA LEU A 38 2.62 -1.56 8.69
C LEU A 38 2.12 -2.98 9.04
N MET A 39 2.77 -4.01 8.49
CA MET A 39 2.47 -5.41 8.79
C MET A 39 2.73 -5.78 10.27
N LYS A 40 3.77 -5.20 10.88
CA LYS A 40 4.07 -5.40 12.31
C LYS A 40 3.04 -4.71 13.19
N ALA A 41 2.65 -3.50 12.83
CA ALA A 41 1.59 -2.77 13.52
C ALA A 41 0.26 -3.55 13.51
N LEU A 42 -0.09 -4.21 12.40
CA LEU A 42 -1.28 -5.07 12.31
C LEU A 42 -1.21 -6.28 13.26
N MET A 43 -0.02 -6.88 13.46
CA MET A 43 0.15 -7.94 14.47
C MET A 43 -0.02 -7.43 15.89
N GLU A 44 0.40 -6.19 16.16
CA GLU A 44 0.33 -5.58 17.48
C GLU A 44 -1.11 -5.20 17.89
N ILE A 45 -1.97 -4.91 16.91
CA ILE A 45 -3.41 -4.67 17.09
C ILE A 45 -4.21 -5.97 17.36
N HIS A 46 -3.54 -7.09 17.64
CA HIS A 46 -4.17 -8.39 17.97
C HIS A 46 -5.10 -8.95 16.86
N VAL A 47 -4.81 -8.62 15.60
CA VAL A 47 -5.46 -9.29 14.47
C VAL A 47 -5.04 -10.77 14.47
N PRO A 48 -5.97 -11.73 14.22
CA PRO A 48 -5.60 -13.14 14.20
C PRO A 48 -4.47 -13.42 13.20
N VAL A 49 -3.53 -14.27 13.61
CA VAL A 49 -2.25 -14.51 12.91
C VAL A 49 -2.45 -14.89 11.45
N ASP A 50 -3.51 -15.65 11.13
CA ASP A 50 -3.82 -16.07 9.76
C ASP A 50 -4.09 -14.89 8.82
N TYR A 51 -4.85 -13.88 9.27
CA TYR A 51 -5.13 -12.69 8.46
C TYR A 51 -3.88 -11.85 8.25
N VAL A 52 -3.05 -11.71 9.29
CA VAL A 52 -1.78 -10.98 9.16
C VAL A 52 -0.86 -11.70 8.19
N LEU A 53 -0.75 -13.03 8.28
CA LEU A 53 0.01 -13.84 7.34
C LEU A 53 -0.46 -13.65 5.90
N MET A 54 -1.77 -13.67 5.64
CA MET A 54 -2.32 -13.43 4.31
C MET A 54 -1.91 -12.05 3.79
N PHE A 55 -1.98 -11.03 4.64
CA PHE A 55 -1.58 -9.66 4.28
C PHE A 55 -0.08 -9.53 4.00
N VAL A 56 0.76 -10.16 4.84
CA VAL A 56 2.22 -10.25 4.70
C VAL A 56 2.59 -10.86 3.35
N ILE A 57 1.96 -12.00 3.01
CA ILE A 57 2.21 -12.70 1.76
C ILE A 57 1.77 -11.84 0.57
N ALA A 58 0.58 -11.25 0.64
CA ALA A 58 0.06 -10.38 -0.42
C ALA A 58 1.01 -9.21 -0.71
N LEU A 59 1.46 -8.48 0.32
CA LEU A 59 2.37 -7.35 0.15
C LEU A 59 3.73 -7.77 -0.42
N ARG A 60 4.25 -8.93 -0.05
CA ARG A 60 5.49 -9.49 -0.64
C ARG A 60 5.27 -9.96 -2.09
N PHE A 61 4.08 -10.42 -2.44
CA PHE A 61 3.76 -10.91 -3.78
C PHE A 61 3.59 -9.79 -4.80
N ILE A 62 3.08 -8.61 -4.41
CA ILE A 62 2.90 -7.44 -5.29
C ILE A 62 4.18 -7.11 -6.11
N PRO A 63 5.35 -6.86 -5.50
CA PRO A 63 6.55 -6.52 -6.27
C PRO A 63 7.00 -7.67 -7.18
N SER A 64 6.85 -8.92 -6.75
CA SER A 64 7.16 -10.08 -7.60
C SER A 64 6.23 -10.18 -8.81
N LEU A 65 4.93 -9.95 -8.62
CA LEU A 65 3.91 -9.98 -9.69
C LEU A 65 4.13 -8.85 -10.69
N GLN A 66 4.57 -7.67 -10.24
CA GLN A 66 4.92 -6.56 -11.13
C GLN A 66 6.08 -6.94 -12.06
N VAL A 67 7.15 -7.53 -11.52
CA VAL A 67 8.29 -7.99 -12.32
C VAL A 67 7.89 -9.10 -13.29
N GLU A 68 7.08 -10.06 -12.84
CA GLU A 68 6.61 -11.16 -13.70
C GLU A 68 5.66 -10.66 -14.79
N GLY A 69 4.75 -9.74 -14.46
CA GLY A 69 3.87 -9.08 -15.42
C GLY A 69 4.66 -8.32 -16.49
N GLN A 70 5.72 -7.61 -16.09
CA GLN A 70 6.61 -6.93 -17.04
C GLN A 70 7.33 -7.90 -17.96
N ARG A 71 7.87 -9.01 -17.42
CA ARG A 71 8.51 -10.07 -18.23
C ARG A 71 7.56 -10.71 -19.22
N ILE A 72 6.34 -11.01 -18.79
CA ILE A 72 5.30 -11.57 -19.67
C ILE A 72 4.95 -10.55 -20.76
N HIS A 73 4.81 -9.27 -20.40
CA HIS A 73 4.53 -8.21 -21.36
C HIS A 73 5.63 -8.11 -22.43
N GLU A 74 6.90 -8.07 -22.02
CA GLU A 74 8.06 -8.05 -22.92
C GLU A 74 8.13 -9.31 -23.80
N ALA A 75 7.82 -10.49 -23.26
CA ALA A 75 7.77 -11.73 -24.03
C ALA A 75 6.65 -11.70 -25.10
N GLN A 76 5.50 -11.11 -24.81
CA GLN A 76 4.44 -10.94 -25.82
C GLN A 76 4.85 -9.95 -26.91
N LEU A 77 5.54 -8.86 -26.56
CA LEU A 77 6.09 -7.92 -27.54
C LEU A 77 7.11 -8.61 -28.45
N ALA A 78 7.99 -9.45 -27.91
CA ALA A 78 8.96 -10.23 -28.68
C ALA A 78 8.29 -11.25 -29.63
N ARG A 79 7.12 -11.77 -29.27
CA ARG A 79 6.29 -12.65 -30.13
C ARG A 79 5.51 -11.89 -31.20
N GLY A 80 5.75 -10.58 -31.36
CA GLY A 80 5.08 -9.74 -32.35
C GLY A 80 3.65 -9.36 -31.99
N TYR A 81 3.23 -9.55 -30.74
CA TYR A 81 1.88 -9.19 -30.31
C TYR A 81 1.75 -7.66 -30.21
N ASN A 82 1.14 -7.05 -31.23
CA ASN A 82 0.82 -5.62 -31.24
C ASN A 82 -0.71 -5.41 -31.22
N PRO A 83 -1.30 -5.07 -30.06
CA PRO A 83 -2.75 -4.97 -29.89
C PRO A 83 -3.38 -3.72 -30.52
N GLY A 84 -2.59 -2.88 -31.21
CA GLY A 84 -3.04 -1.65 -31.86
C GLY A 84 -3.04 -0.44 -30.93
N LYS A 85 -3.18 0.76 -31.52
CA LYS A 85 -3.18 2.04 -30.78
C LYS A 85 -4.57 2.35 -30.21
N GLY A 86 -4.62 3.06 -29.08
CA GLY A 86 -5.84 3.52 -28.41
C GLY A 86 -6.29 2.67 -27.22
N VAL A 87 -7.36 3.10 -26.55
CA VAL A 87 -7.93 2.45 -25.35
C VAL A 87 -8.36 0.99 -25.62
N ARG A 88 -8.93 0.72 -26.80
CA ARG A 88 -9.37 -0.64 -27.18
C ARG A 88 -8.19 -1.60 -27.35
N GLY A 89 -7.06 -1.11 -27.87
CA GLY A 89 -5.81 -1.89 -27.96
C GLY A 89 -5.23 -2.17 -26.56
N LYS A 90 -5.22 -1.19 -25.67
CA LYS A 90 -4.70 -1.35 -24.31
C LYS A 90 -5.54 -2.31 -23.45
N ILE A 91 -6.85 -2.38 -23.66
CA ILE A 91 -7.70 -3.39 -23.02
C ILE A 91 -7.41 -4.78 -23.59
N ARG A 92 -7.27 -4.90 -24.92
CA ARG A 92 -6.97 -6.18 -25.56
C ARG A 92 -5.58 -6.71 -25.18
N SER A 93 -4.63 -5.81 -24.94
CA SER A 93 -3.26 -6.14 -24.50
C SER A 93 -3.18 -6.76 -23.12
N LEU A 94 -4.19 -6.53 -22.29
CA LEU A 94 -4.18 -7.00 -20.91
C LEU A 94 -4.42 -8.51 -20.81
N LYS A 95 -5.33 -9.06 -21.64
CA LYS A 95 -5.69 -10.49 -21.64
C LYS A 95 -4.49 -11.44 -21.75
N PRO A 96 -3.57 -11.31 -22.73
CA PRO A 96 -2.45 -12.24 -22.87
C PRO A 96 -1.39 -12.12 -21.77
N VAL A 97 -1.40 -11.05 -20.98
CA VAL A 97 -0.54 -10.91 -19.79
C VAL A 97 -1.24 -11.48 -18.56
N LEU A 98 -2.54 -11.20 -18.41
CA LEU A 98 -3.31 -11.56 -17.23
C LEU A 98 -3.46 -13.08 -17.06
N ILE A 99 -3.79 -13.80 -18.14
CA ILE A 99 -4.00 -15.25 -18.10
C ILE A 99 -2.75 -16.01 -17.59
N PRO A 100 -1.55 -15.84 -18.20
CA PRO A 100 -0.36 -16.53 -17.71
C PRO A 100 0.08 -16.03 -16.33
N LEU A 101 -0.11 -14.74 -16.00
CA LEU A 101 0.23 -14.22 -14.68
C LEU A 101 -0.59 -14.90 -13.57
N VAL A 102 -1.91 -15.06 -13.78
CA VAL A 102 -2.78 -15.75 -12.83
C VAL A 102 -2.44 -17.23 -12.73
N ALA A 103 -2.20 -17.91 -13.85
CA ALA A 103 -1.80 -19.32 -13.87
C ALA A 103 -0.49 -19.55 -13.09
N ASN A 104 0.53 -18.73 -13.35
CA ASN A 104 1.80 -18.80 -12.62
C ASN A 104 1.64 -18.48 -11.13
N SER A 105 0.83 -17.47 -10.79
CA SER A 105 0.55 -17.12 -9.41
C SER A 105 -0.14 -18.27 -8.66
N LEU A 106 -1.09 -18.96 -9.29
CA LEU A 106 -1.79 -20.09 -8.68
C LEU A 106 -0.84 -21.28 -8.43
N GLY A 107 0.07 -21.56 -9.36
CA GLY A 107 1.12 -22.56 -9.14
C GLY A 107 2.05 -22.18 -7.98
N ARG A 108 2.46 -20.91 -7.88
CA ARG A 108 3.31 -20.42 -6.78
C ARG A 108 2.61 -20.52 -5.42
N THR A 109 1.31 -20.23 -5.33
CA THR A 109 0.57 -20.34 -4.06
C THR A 109 0.41 -21.80 -3.62
N GLN A 110 0.22 -22.73 -4.56
CA GLN A 110 0.17 -24.16 -4.26
C GLN A 110 1.50 -24.66 -3.68
N VAL A 111 2.63 -24.30 -4.32
CA VAL A 111 3.97 -24.63 -3.81
C VAL A 111 4.24 -23.99 -2.45
N LEU A 112 3.83 -22.73 -2.26
CA LEU A 112 3.97 -22.04 -0.98
C LEU A 112 3.17 -22.74 0.13
N GLY A 113 1.92 -23.11 -0.15
CA GLY A 113 1.06 -23.83 0.79
C GLY A 113 1.65 -25.20 1.17
N LEU A 114 2.08 -25.99 0.19
CA LEU A 114 2.76 -27.26 0.45
C LEU A 114 4.02 -27.07 1.28
N THR A 115 4.81 -26.03 0.99
CA THR A 115 6.01 -25.69 1.78
C THR A 115 5.67 -25.30 3.22
N MET A 116 4.56 -24.60 3.43
CA MET A 116 4.06 -24.25 4.77
C MET A 116 3.61 -25.49 5.55
N ASP A 117 2.91 -26.42 4.89
CA ASP A 117 2.50 -27.69 5.49
C ASP A 117 3.71 -28.56 5.85
N MET A 118 4.70 -28.69 4.95
CA MET A 118 5.95 -29.42 5.21
C MET A 118 6.76 -28.82 6.37
N ARG A 119 6.70 -27.50 6.56
CA ARG A 119 7.34 -26.80 7.69
C ARG A 119 6.54 -26.90 8.98
N GLY A 120 5.38 -27.56 8.97
CA GLY A 120 4.51 -27.69 10.13
C GLY A 120 3.88 -26.36 10.56
N TYR A 121 3.64 -25.42 9.64
CA TYR A 121 3.09 -24.10 9.98
C TYR A 121 1.76 -24.20 10.73
N ARG A 122 0.87 -25.12 10.30
CA ARG A 122 -0.40 -25.42 10.98
C ARG A 122 -0.23 -26.16 12.31
N SER A 123 0.88 -26.89 12.49
CA SER A 123 1.19 -27.62 13.74
C SER A 123 1.88 -26.74 14.78
N ARG A 124 2.37 -25.56 14.38
CA ARG A 124 3.06 -24.61 15.27
C ARG A 124 2.08 -23.63 15.89
N GLN A 125 1.08 -24.14 16.61
CA GLN A 125 0.39 -23.33 17.62
C GLN A 125 1.45 -22.93 18.67
N SER A 126 1.64 -21.63 18.90
CA SER A 126 2.39 -21.10 20.06
C SER A 126 3.93 -21.21 20.05
N THR A 127 4.62 -20.64 19.06
CA THR A 127 5.92 -20.02 19.42
C THR A 127 6.01 -18.64 18.82
N GLU A 128 5.30 -17.74 19.48
CA GLU A 128 5.44 -16.31 19.40
C GLU A 128 6.91 -15.89 19.57
N LYS A 129 7.63 -15.81 18.46
CA LYS A 129 8.84 -14.99 18.35
C LYS A 129 8.64 -14.01 17.20
N HIS A 130 7.52 -13.29 17.23
CA HIS A 130 7.39 -12.11 16.41
C HIS A 130 8.22 -11.02 17.08
N LYS A 131 9.20 -10.52 16.34
CA LYS A 131 10.14 -9.49 16.79
C LYS A 131 9.30 -8.28 17.20
N ARG A 132 9.14 -8.06 18.52
CA ARG A 132 8.33 -6.96 19.05
C ARG A 132 8.82 -5.65 18.43
N LEU A 133 7.87 -4.79 18.05
CA LEU A 133 8.19 -3.46 17.58
C LEU A 133 8.77 -2.69 18.77
N SER A 134 10.09 -2.47 18.78
CA SER A 134 10.73 -1.69 19.83
C SER A 134 10.43 -0.22 19.55
N TRP A 135 9.61 0.40 20.39
CA TRP A 135 9.38 1.84 20.35
C TRP A 135 10.70 2.59 20.48
N ASN A 136 11.03 3.39 19.47
CA ASN A 136 12.19 4.25 19.51
C ASN A 136 11.81 5.64 20.03
N ARG A 137 12.74 6.36 20.65
CA ARG A 137 12.50 7.73 21.14
C ARG A 137 12.12 8.71 20.02
N THR A 138 12.55 8.40 18.80
CA THR A 138 12.16 9.12 17.58
C THR A 138 10.69 8.92 17.22
N ASP A 139 10.10 7.76 17.53
CA ASP A 139 8.69 7.48 17.24
C ASP A 139 7.78 8.31 18.14
N VAL A 140 8.15 8.47 19.41
CA VAL A 140 7.44 9.32 20.38
C VAL A 140 7.50 10.80 19.97
N ALA A 141 8.67 11.27 19.54
CA ALA A 141 8.83 12.65 19.07
C ALA A 141 8.02 12.91 17.78
N ALA A 142 7.98 11.94 16.86
CA ALA A 142 7.20 12.04 15.63
C ALA A 142 5.69 12.06 15.89
N VAL A 143 5.18 11.20 16.78
CA VAL A 143 3.76 11.23 17.18
C VAL A 143 3.42 12.56 17.87
N GLY A 144 4.31 13.07 18.73
CA GLY A 144 4.16 14.37 19.36
C GLY A 144 4.06 15.52 18.34
N PHE A 145 4.91 15.53 17.31
CA PHE A 145 4.88 16.54 16.26
C PHE A 145 3.61 16.46 15.40
N VAL A 146 3.19 15.24 15.00
CA VAL A 146 1.99 15.02 14.19
C VAL A 146 0.72 15.41 14.95
N THR A 147 0.63 15.07 16.25
CA THR A 147 -0.51 15.47 17.08
C THR A 147 -0.59 16.98 17.27
N LEU A 148 0.55 17.65 17.49
CA LEU A 148 0.62 19.12 17.53
C LEU A 148 0.18 19.77 16.22
N MET A 149 0.65 19.26 15.07
CA MET A 149 0.22 19.76 13.77
C MET A 149 -1.27 19.53 13.52
N GLY A 150 -1.79 18.34 13.87
CA GLY A 150 -3.21 18.01 13.72
C GLY A 150 -4.12 18.89 14.58
N ILE A 151 -3.72 19.16 15.83
CA ILE A 151 -4.43 20.09 16.71
C ILE A 151 -4.38 21.51 16.15
N GLY A 152 -3.23 21.96 15.63
CA GLY A 152 -3.11 23.25 14.96
C GLY A 152 -4.09 23.41 13.80
N VAL A 153 -4.21 22.39 12.95
CA VAL A 153 -5.16 22.39 11.82
C VAL A 153 -6.62 22.36 12.28
N LEU A 154 -6.95 21.60 13.34
CA LEU A 154 -8.30 21.56 13.91
C LEU A 154 -8.69 22.91 14.54
N VAL A 155 -7.78 23.55 15.27
CA VAL A 155 -8.03 24.87 15.88
C VAL A 155 -8.25 25.93 14.80
N THR A 156 -7.45 25.93 13.73
CA THR A 156 -7.67 26.83 12.57
C THR A 156 -8.90 26.47 11.71
N GLY A 157 -9.46 25.27 11.88
CA GLY A 157 -10.68 24.85 11.18
C GLY A 157 -11.97 25.03 12.00
N ILE A 158 -11.85 25.34 13.29
CA ILE A 158 -12.96 25.65 14.21
C ILE A 158 -13.12 27.18 14.38
N MET A 159 -12.05 27.97 14.20
CA MET A 159 -12.10 29.43 14.03
C MET A 159 -12.34 29.82 12.57
#